data_AF-A0A0B3ARH1-F1
#
_entry.id   AF-A0A0B3ARH1-F1
#
_cell.length_a   1.000
_cell.length_b   1.000
_cell.length_c   1.000
_cell.angle_alpha   90.00
_cell.angle_beta   90.00
_cell.angle_gamma   90.00
#
_symmetry.space_group_name_H-M   'P 1'
#
loop_
_entity.id
_entity.type
_entity.pdbx_description
1 polymer ?
#
loop_
_entity_poly.entity_id
_entity_poly.type
_entity_poly.pdbx_seq_one_letter_code
_entity_poly.pdbx_strand_id
1 'polypeptide(L)'
;MLDKKEFAEMRKEIAARDEAREKIIALSRDIISLSKRVIYATLRRDLETARKKLAELKGLVAKLRKIDIPLDTNISSTAYQEYVEAAAILHFAEKGDLITRRALDVDAESYLLGMCDLTGELVRKAVDEAINQNFDAALRIKELVSLIYGEFLEFNLRNSELRKKSDQIKWNLQKIEDLVCDVKVKGRA
;
A
#
# COMPACT_ATOMS: atom_id res chain seq x y z
N MET A 1 -26.08 45.78 4.63
CA MET A 1 -26.90 44.98 3.68
C MET A 1 -26.05 43.80 3.22
N LEU A 2 -26.66 42.64 3.01
CA LEU A 2 -25.98 41.43 2.55
C LEU A 2 -25.54 41.59 1.09
N ASP A 3 -24.25 41.40 0.79
CA ASP A 3 -23.75 41.41 -0.58
C ASP A 3 -24.15 40.11 -1.30
N LYS A 4 -25.20 40.21 -2.12
CA LYS A 4 -25.72 39.06 -2.88
C LYS A 4 -24.73 38.55 -3.94
N LYS A 5 -23.78 39.38 -4.40
CA LYS A 5 -22.76 38.96 -5.38
C LYS A 5 -21.70 38.09 -4.73
N GLU A 6 -21.19 38.52 -3.57
CA GLU A 6 -20.26 37.74 -2.76
C GLU A 6 -20.83 36.35 -2.41
N PHE A 7 -22.10 36.29 -1.99
CA PHE A 7 -22.76 35.01 -1.71
C PHE A 7 -22.99 34.14 -2.97
N ALA A 8 -23.08 34.72 -4.16
CA ALA A 8 -23.19 33.97 -5.41
C ALA A 8 -21.86 33.36 -5.83
N GLU A 9 -20.75 34.07 -5.59
CA GLU A 9 -19.39 33.56 -5.81
C GLU A 9 -19.07 32.43 -4.83
N MET A 10 -19.38 32.59 -3.54
CA MET A 10 -19.22 31.52 -2.55
C MET A 10 -19.99 30.24 -2.91
N ARG A 11 -21.23 30.35 -3.42
CA ARG A 11 -21.99 29.17 -3.88
C ARG A 11 -21.32 28.45 -5.04
N LYS A 12 -20.73 29.18 -6.00
CA LYS A 12 -20.00 28.59 -7.13
C LYS A 12 -18.73 27.90 -6.65
N GLU A 13 -18.01 28.51 -5.72
CA GLU A 13 -16.79 27.94 -5.14
C GLU A 13 -17.07 26.63 -4.39
N ILE A 14 -18.12 26.60 -3.56
CA ILE A 14 -18.55 25.40 -2.83
C ILE A 14 -18.97 24.29 -3.81
N ALA A 15 -19.80 24.61 -4.80
CA ALA A 15 -20.25 23.62 -5.79
C ALA A 15 -19.08 23.01 -6.59
N ALA A 16 -18.09 23.82 -6.98
CA ALA A 16 -16.90 23.34 -7.66
C ALA A 16 -16.03 22.43 -6.76
N ARG A 17 -15.92 22.74 -5.46
CA ARG A 17 -15.24 21.87 -4.49
C ARG A 17 -15.95 20.54 -4.31
N ASP A 18 -17.28 20.54 -4.22
CA ASP A 18 -18.07 19.32 -4.05
C ASP A 18 -17.96 18.41 -5.27
N GLU A 19 -18.05 18.95 -6.49
CA GLU A 19 -17.87 18.17 -7.72
C GLU A 19 -16.48 17.52 -7.79
N ALA A 20 -15.44 18.23 -7.39
CA ALA A 20 -14.10 17.69 -7.36
C ALA A 20 -13.92 16.63 -6.24
N ARG A 21 -14.57 16.81 -5.09
CA ARG A 21 -14.60 15.82 -4.01
C ARG A 21 -15.25 14.51 -4.46
N GLU A 22 -16.37 14.57 -5.18
CA GLU A 22 -17.02 13.38 -5.73
C GLU A 22 -16.10 12.63 -6.70
N LYS A 23 -15.40 13.37 -7.58
CA LYS A 23 -14.39 12.79 -8.49
C LYS A 23 -13.25 12.11 -7.74
N ILE A 24 -12.73 12.73 -6.68
CA ILE A 24 -11.69 12.15 -5.80
C ILE A 24 -12.20 10.84 -5.18
N ILE A 25 -13.41 10.84 -4.62
CA ILE A 25 -13.99 9.66 -3.98
C ILE A 25 -14.16 8.52 -4.99
N ALA A 26 -14.68 8.81 -6.18
CA ALA A 26 -14.88 7.81 -7.23
C ALA A 26 -13.53 7.20 -7.67
N LEU A 27 -12.55 8.03 -8.02
CA LEU A 27 -11.21 7.58 -8.42
C LEU A 27 -10.50 6.79 -7.31
N SER A 28 -10.64 7.23 -6.05
CA SER A 28 -10.03 6.56 -4.90
C SER A 28 -10.61 5.16 -4.71
N ARG A 29 -11.93 4.99 -4.87
CA ARG A 29 -12.58 3.66 -4.81
C ARG A 29 -12.11 2.74 -5.92
N ASP A 30 -11.96 3.27 -7.14
CA ASP A 30 -11.45 2.50 -8.28
C ASP A 30 -10.00 2.06 -8.06
N ILE A 31 -9.15 2.96 -7.54
CA ILE A 31 -7.77 2.67 -7.15
C ILE A 31 -7.73 1.54 -6.12
N ILE A 32 -8.47 1.68 -5.02
CA ILE A 32 -8.50 0.66 -3.95
C ILE A 32 -8.95 -0.70 -4.50
N SER A 33 -10.00 -0.73 -5.33
CA SER A 33 -10.49 -1.97 -5.94
C SER A 33 -9.47 -2.61 -6.86
N LEU A 34 -8.80 -1.81 -7.69
CA LEU A 34 -7.81 -2.29 -8.65
C LEU A 34 -6.51 -2.73 -7.96
N SER A 35 -6.06 -2.03 -6.91
CA SER A 35 -4.94 -2.43 -6.06
C SER A 35 -5.12 -3.84 -5.49
N LYS A 36 -6.29 -4.13 -4.91
CA LYS A 36 -6.62 -5.47 -4.40
C LYS A 36 -6.56 -6.54 -5.49
N ARG A 37 -7.00 -6.22 -6.71
CA ARG A 37 -6.92 -7.13 -7.87
C ARG A 37 -5.47 -7.37 -8.31
N VAL A 38 -4.60 -6.36 -8.23
CA VAL A 38 -3.16 -6.50 -8.51
C VAL A 38 -2.50 -7.40 -7.46
N ILE A 39 -2.75 -7.14 -6.17
CA ILE A 39 -2.22 -7.96 -5.07
C ILE A 39 -2.66 -9.42 -5.25
N TYR A 40 -3.96 -9.65 -5.47
CA TYR A 40 -4.51 -10.99 -5.66
C TYR A 40 -3.94 -11.72 -6.89
N ALA A 41 -3.74 -11.03 -8.02
CA ALA A 41 -3.09 -11.61 -9.19
C ALA A 41 -1.62 -11.96 -8.91
N THR A 42 -0.92 -11.07 -8.22
CA THR A 42 0.50 -11.25 -7.84
C THR A 42 0.69 -12.45 -6.92
N LEU A 43 -0.12 -12.59 -5.87
CA LEU A 43 -0.02 -13.70 -4.91
C LEU A 43 -0.30 -15.06 -5.55
N ARG A 44 -1.13 -15.11 -6.61
CA ARG A 44 -1.37 -16.33 -7.39
C ARG A 44 -0.37 -16.56 -8.53
N ARG A 45 0.73 -15.80 -8.55
CA ARG A 45 1.80 -15.88 -9.55
C ARG A 45 1.36 -15.53 -10.98
N ASP A 46 0.20 -14.89 -11.15
CA ASP A 46 -0.27 -14.34 -12.42
C ASP A 46 0.29 -12.93 -12.63
N LEU A 47 1.60 -12.88 -12.90
CA LEU A 47 2.35 -11.63 -13.03
C LEU A 47 1.95 -10.84 -14.28
N GLU A 48 1.51 -11.52 -15.34
CA GLU A 48 1.08 -10.83 -16.57
C GLU A 48 -0.18 -10.00 -16.33
N THR A 49 -1.20 -10.59 -15.69
CA THR A 49 -2.41 -9.85 -15.33
C THR A 49 -2.12 -8.76 -14.32
N ALA A 50 -1.25 -9.03 -13.34
CA ALA A 50 -0.85 -8.04 -12.34
C ALA A 50 -0.19 -6.81 -13.00
N ARG A 51 0.74 -7.01 -13.95
CA ARG A 51 1.37 -5.92 -14.70
C ARG A 51 0.38 -5.07 -15.48
N LYS A 52 -0.53 -5.72 -16.24
CA LYS A 52 -1.55 -5.01 -17.02
C LYS A 52 -2.43 -4.15 -16.11
N LYS A 53 -2.86 -4.69 -14.98
CA LYS A 53 -3.67 -3.97 -13.98
C LYS A 53 -2.89 -2.86 -13.28
N LEU A 54 -1.60 -3.07 -12.97
CA LEU A 54 -0.76 -2.03 -12.38
C LEU A 54 -0.57 -0.85 -13.35
N ALA A 55 -0.46 -1.10 -14.66
CA ALA A 55 -0.37 -0.03 -15.66
C ALA A 55 -1.66 0.81 -15.69
N GLU A 56 -2.84 0.18 -15.67
CA GLU A 56 -4.13 0.85 -15.54
C GLU A 56 -4.21 1.66 -14.22
N LEU A 57 -3.79 1.05 -13.11
CA LEU A 57 -3.78 1.66 -11.79
C LEU A 57 -2.91 2.93 -11.74
N LYS A 58 -1.71 2.89 -12.33
CA LYS A 58 -0.84 4.08 -12.46
C LYS A 58 -1.53 5.21 -13.22
N GLY A 59 -2.33 4.88 -14.24
CA GLY A 59 -3.14 5.86 -14.96
C GLY A 59 -4.22 6.52 -14.09
N LEU A 60 -4.88 5.76 -13.23
CA LEU A 60 -5.87 6.29 -12.28
C LEU A 60 -5.22 7.17 -11.21
N VAL A 61 -4.09 6.74 -10.65
CA VAL A 61 -3.33 7.52 -9.66
C VAL A 61 -2.84 8.84 -10.24
N ALA A 62 -2.37 8.83 -11.50
CA ALA A 62 -1.97 10.06 -12.19
C ALA A 62 -3.16 11.03 -12.42
N LYS A 63 -4.38 10.51 -12.63
CA LYS A 63 -5.59 11.34 -12.70
C LYS A 63 -5.95 11.92 -11.34
N LEU A 64 -5.90 11.11 -10.28
CA LEU A 64 -6.18 11.55 -8.91
C LEU A 64 -5.21 12.66 -8.48
N ARG A 65 -3.92 12.53 -8.77
CA ARG A 65 -2.88 13.51 -8.43
C ARG A 65 -3.09 14.87 -9.09
N LYS A 66 -3.67 14.92 -10.30
CA LYS A 66 -3.95 16.18 -11.01
C LYS A 66 -5.08 16.98 -10.38
N ILE A 67 -5.88 16.36 -9.53
CA ILE A 67 -6.93 17.05 -8.78
C ILE A 67 -6.24 17.72 -7.58
N ASP A 68 -5.58 18.85 -7.85
CA ASP A 68 -4.88 19.66 -6.87
C ASP A 68 -5.88 20.46 -6.02
N ILE A 69 -6.59 19.73 -5.16
CA ILE A 69 -7.38 20.33 -4.11
C ILE A 69 -6.89 19.71 -2.82
N PRO A 70 -6.47 20.52 -1.83
CA PRO A 70 -6.18 20.07 -0.48
C PRO A 70 -7.51 19.69 0.20
N LEU A 71 -8.12 18.62 -0.29
CA LEU A 71 -9.24 17.95 0.32
C LEU A 71 -8.62 16.86 1.18
N ASP A 72 -8.64 17.08 2.48
CA ASP A 72 -8.32 16.10 3.50
C ASP A 72 -9.43 15.02 3.52
N THR A 73 -9.48 14.23 2.45
CA THR A 73 -10.34 13.06 2.39
C THR A 73 -9.49 11.86 2.75
N ASN A 74 -9.72 11.28 3.92
CA ASN A 74 -9.09 10.02 4.35
C ASN A 74 -9.07 8.94 3.25
N ILE A 75 -10.05 8.95 2.34
CA ILE A 75 -10.13 7.99 1.23
C ILE A 75 -9.01 8.12 0.19
N SER A 76 -8.49 9.34 -0.09
CA SER A 76 -7.40 9.52 -1.05
C SER A 76 -6.08 9.02 -0.46
N SER A 77 -5.85 9.25 0.83
CA SER A 77 -4.72 8.66 1.58
C SER A 77 -4.78 7.13 1.54
N THR A 78 -5.94 6.53 1.80
CA THR A 78 -6.13 5.07 1.65
C THR A 78 -5.85 4.59 0.24
N ALA A 79 -6.24 5.35 -0.79
CA ALA A 79 -5.98 4.99 -2.18
C ALA A 79 -4.47 4.99 -2.51
N TYR A 80 -3.71 5.99 -2.05
CA TYR A 80 -2.26 6.00 -2.23
C TYR A 80 -1.57 4.88 -1.46
N GLN A 81 -2.03 4.60 -0.24
CA GLN A 81 -1.54 3.49 0.57
C GLN A 81 -1.69 2.14 -0.15
N GLU A 82 -2.90 1.83 -0.64
CA GLU A 82 -3.21 0.59 -1.36
C GLU A 82 -2.45 0.52 -2.70
N TYR A 83 -2.24 1.65 -3.37
CA TYR A 83 -1.41 1.71 -4.57
C TYR A 83 0.06 1.34 -4.28
N VAL A 84 0.62 1.86 -3.19
CA VAL A 84 2.00 1.54 -2.78
C VAL A 84 2.14 0.05 -2.49
N GLU A 85 1.22 -0.51 -1.71
CA GLU A 85 1.20 -1.93 -1.38
C GLU A 85 1.15 -2.80 -2.64
N ALA A 86 0.21 -2.52 -3.54
CA ALA A 86 0.03 -3.26 -4.79
C ALA A 86 1.25 -3.18 -5.72
N ALA A 87 1.86 -2.00 -5.84
CA ALA A 87 3.06 -1.83 -6.64
C ALA A 87 4.27 -2.52 -6.02
N ALA A 88 4.41 -2.46 -4.70
CA ALA A 88 5.54 -3.03 -3.97
C ALA A 88 5.51 -4.56 -3.95
N ILE A 89 4.35 -5.18 -3.74
CA ILE A 89 4.26 -6.65 -3.75
C ILE A 89 4.57 -7.23 -5.14
N LEU A 90 4.12 -6.56 -6.21
CA LEU A 90 4.44 -6.98 -7.58
C LEU A 90 5.93 -6.79 -7.86
N HIS A 91 6.50 -5.64 -7.48
CA HIS A 91 7.93 -5.39 -7.66
C HIS A 91 8.79 -6.42 -6.94
N PHE A 92 8.45 -6.71 -5.69
CA PHE A 92 9.14 -7.72 -4.89
C PHE A 92 9.01 -9.11 -5.52
N ALA A 93 7.83 -9.48 -6.03
CA ALA A 93 7.64 -10.75 -6.72
C ALA A 93 8.46 -10.88 -8.02
N GLU A 94 8.75 -9.77 -8.70
CA GLU A 94 9.51 -9.76 -9.96
C GLU A 94 11.03 -9.63 -9.77
N LYS A 95 11.47 -8.82 -8.80
CA LYS A 95 12.87 -8.40 -8.65
C LYS A 95 13.52 -8.80 -7.33
N GLY A 96 12.71 -9.11 -6.31
CA GLY A 96 13.20 -9.46 -4.97
C GLY A 96 13.62 -8.28 -4.09
N ASP A 97 13.43 -7.04 -4.54
CA ASP A 97 13.67 -5.81 -3.77
C ASP A 97 12.40 -4.95 -3.63
N LEU A 98 12.51 -3.80 -2.96
CA LEU A 98 11.40 -2.86 -2.77
C LEU A 98 11.46 -1.70 -3.75
N ILE A 99 10.30 -1.38 -4.33
CA ILE A 99 10.16 -0.19 -5.17
C ILE A 99 10.26 1.08 -4.33
N THR A 100 11.05 2.06 -4.79
CA THR A 100 11.23 3.31 -4.04
C THR A 100 10.03 4.25 -4.13
N ARG A 101 9.80 5.07 -3.09
CA ARG A 101 8.74 6.12 -3.12
C ARG A 101 8.87 7.06 -4.32
N ARG A 102 10.10 7.35 -4.77
CA ARG A 102 10.37 8.24 -5.90
C ARG A 102 9.87 7.64 -7.21
N ALA A 103 9.98 6.32 -7.38
CA ALA A 103 9.46 5.64 -8.55
C ALA A 103 7.92 5.58 -8.58
N LEU A 104 7.27 5.65 -7.41
CA LEU A 104 5.81 5.70 -7.28
C LEU A 104 5.25 7.12 -7.31
N ASP A 105 6.10 8.13 -7.12
CA ASP A 105 5.75 9.55 -7.00
C ASP A 105 4.70 9.80 -5.89
N VAL A 106 4.94 9.22 -4.71
CA VAL A 106 4.09 9.38 -3.52
C VAL A 106 4.82 10.11 -2.40
N ASP A 107 4.06 10.72 -1.50
CA ASP A 107 4.58 11.31 -0.28
C ASP A 107 5.10 10.23 0.69
N ALA A 108 5.85 10.67 1.69
CA ALA A 108 6.50 9.76 2.63
C ALA A 108 5.50 9.00 3.51
N GLU A 109 4.43 9.65 3.95
CA GLU A 109 3.45 9.05 4.85
C GLU A 109 2.66 7.95 4.14
N SER A 110 2.12 8.23 2.95
CA SER A 110 1.44 7.24 2.11
C SER A 110 2.34 6.05 1.80
N TYR A 111 3.63 6.29 1.53
CA TYR A 111 4.59 5.21 1.27
C TYR A 111 4.79 4.32 2.51
N LEU A 112 5.05 4.91 3.67
CA LEU A 112 5.27 4.15 4.91
C LEU A 112 4.01 3.39 5.33
N LEU A 113 2.83 4.00 5.21
CA LEU A 113 1.56 3.33 5.43
C LEU A 113 1.38 2.12 4.50
N GLY A 114 1.76 2.25 3.23
CA GLY A 114 1.71 1.14 2.27
C GLY A 114 2.72 0.03 2.60
N MET A 115 3.91 0.38 3.11
CA MET A 115 4.90 -0.59 3.59
C MET A 115 4.39 -1.38 4.80
N CYS A 116 3.67 -0.74 5.73
CA CYS A 116 3.05 -1.44 6.85
C CYS A 116 2.10 -2.54 6.37
N ASP A 117 1.19 -2.23 5.46
CA ASP A 117 0.21 -3.19 4.94
C ASP A 117 0.89 -4.28 4.09
N LEU A 118 1.89 -3.90 3.28
CA LEU A 118 2.73 -4.85 2.52
C LEU A 118 3.30 -5.96 3.39
N THR A 119 3.72 -5.67 4.63
CA THR A 119 4.25 -6.72 5.51
C THR A 119 3.23 -7.83 5.78
N GLY A 120 1.94 -7.52 5.76
CA GLY A 120 0.87 -8.52 5.87
C GLY A 120 0.76 -9.41 4.64
N GLU A 121 0.88 -8.85 3.43
CA GLU A 121 0.88 -9.64 2.20
C GLU A 121 2.17 -10.45 2.02
N LEU A 122 3.30 -9.95 2.53
CA LEU A 122 4.55 -10.70 2.62
C LEU A 122 4.40 -11.93 3.53
N VAL A 123 3.69 -11.83 4.66
CA VAL A 123 3.37 -13.01 5.49
C VAL A 123 2.58 -14.03 4.66
N ARG A 124 1.53 -13.60 3.95
CA ARG A 124 0.73 -14.52 3.11
C ARG A 124 1.59 -15.18 2.04
N LYS A 125 2.47 -14.42 1.40
CA LYS A 125 3.41 -14.94 0.42
C LYS A 125 4.39 -15.94 1.06
N ALA A 126 4.95 -15.65 2.24
CA ALA A 126 5.86 -16.56 2.92
C ALA A 126 5.20 -17.90 3.27
N VAL A 127 3.93 -17.88 3.71
CA VAL A 127 3.13 -19.09 3.94
C VAL A 127 2.94 -19.87 2.64
N ASP A 128 2.56 -19.19 1.54
CA ASP A 128 2.41 -19.85 0.22
C ASP A 128 3.72 -20.47 -0.27
N GLU A 129 4.85 -19.78 -0.12
CA GLU A 129 6.17 -20.33 -0.47
C GLU A 129 6.51 -21.55 0.40
N ALA A 130 6.22 -21.53 1.70
CA ALA A 130 6.46 -22.66 2.60
C ALA A 130 5.58 -23.88 2.24
N ILE A 131 4.31 -23.68 1.88
CA ILE A 131 3.41 -24.74 1.38
C ILE A 131 3.99 -25.37 0.12
N ASN A 132 4.55 -24.56 -0.77
CA ASN A 132 5.20 -25.00 -2.00
C ASN A 132 6.65 -25.50 -1.80
N GLN A 133 7.08 -25.73 -0.55
CA GLN A 133 8.43 -26.20 -0.18
C GLN A 133 9.58 -25.26 -0.59
N ASN A 134 9.28 -23.99 -0.90
CA ASN A 134 10.25 -22.95 -1.25
C ASN A 134 10.76 -22.23 0.00
N PHE A 135 11.42 -22.95 0.90
CA PHE A 135 11.83 -22.41 2.20
C PHE A 135 12.83 -21.26 2.12
N ASP A 136 13.72 -21.27 1.12
CA ASP A 136 14.65 -20.15 0.89
C ASP A 136 13.91 -18.85 0.55
N ALA A 137 12.79 -18.93 -0.16
CA ALA A 137 11.98 -17.76 -0.47
C ALA A 137 11.27 -17.22 0.78
N ALA A 138 10.74 -18.10 1.63
CA ALA A 138 10.16 -17.71 2.92
C ALA A 138 11.21 -17.04 3.85
N LEU A 139 12.45 -17.54 3.86
CA LEU A 139 13.56 -16.93 4.59
C LEU A 139 13.91 -15.53 4.06
N ARG A 140 14.01 -15.34 2.75
CA ARG A 140 14.24 -14.00 2.16
C ARG A 140 13.13 -13.01 2.52
N ILE A 141 11.88 -13.47 2.54
CA ILE A 141 10.75 -12.64 2.96
C ILE A 141 10.88 -12.25 4.44
N LYS A 142 11.25 -13.20 5.32
CA LYS A 142 11.54 -12.93 6.73
C LYS A 142 12.58 -11.83 6.90
N GLU A 143 13.71 -11.97 6.20
CA GLU A 143 14.81 -11.01 6.24
C GLU A 143 14.34 -9.62 5.80
N LEU A 144 13.59 -9.53 4.71
CA LEU A 144 13.04 -8.26 4.24
C LEU A 144 12.12 -7.61 5.28
N VAL A 145 11.18 -8.36 5.87
CA VAL A 145 10.28 -7.81 6.91
C VAL A 145 11.07 -7.38 8.15
N SER A 146 12.15 -8.10 8.49
CA SER A 146 13.06 -7.72 9.57
C SER A 146 13.78 -6.39 9.28
N LEU A 147 14.24 -6.19 8.04
CA LEU A 147 14.86 -4.93 7.62
C LEU A 147 13.86 -3.77 7.67
N ILE A 148 12.65 -3.97 7.14
CA ILE A 148 11.57 -2.98 7.23
C ILE A 148 11.31 -2.62 8.69
N TYR A 149 11.19 -3.62 9.58
CA TYR A 149 10.98 -3.35 11.00
C TYR A 149 12.11 -2.52 11.62
N GLY A 150 13.36 -2.83 11.28
CA GLY A 150 14.54 -2.08 11.73
C GLY A 150 14.47 -0.60 11.36
N GLU A 151 14.19 -0.29 10.09
CA GLU A 151 14.02 1.10 9.62
C GLU A 151 12.86 1.81 10.35
N PHE A 152 11.76 1.09 10.62
CA PHE A 152 10.61 1.65 11.34
C PHE A 152 10.91 2.01 12.80
N LEU A 153 11.88 1.35 13.44
CA LEU A 153 12.32 1.67 14.81
C LEU A 153 13.10 2.99 14.89
N GLU A 154 13.70 3.44 13.79
CA GLU A 154 14.45 4.71 13.76
C GLU A 154 13.52 5.93 13.68
N PHE A 155 12.27 5.75 13.27
CA PHE A 155 11.30 6.84 13.22
C PHE A 155 10.75 7.16 14.61
N ASN A 156 10.81 8.45 14.99
CA ASN A 156 10.12 8.96 16.16
C ASN A 156 8.64 9.26 15.83
N LEU A 157 7.86 8.20 15.60
CA LEU A 157 6.45 8.29 15.25
C LEU A 157 5.61 8.74 16.45
N ARG A 158 4.98 9.92 16.33
CA ARG A 158 4.01 10.44 17.32
C ARG A 158 2.62 9.85 17.06
N ASN A 159 1.67 10.08 17.97
CA ASN A 159 0.27 9.60 17.92
C ASN A 159 -0.40 9.82 16.56
N SER A 160 -0.19 8.88 15.64
CA SER A 160 -0.61 8.90 14.24
C SER A 160 -1.09 7.52 13.83
N GLU A 161 -1.87 7.43 12.75
CA GLU A 161 -2.25 6.15 12.16
C GLU A 161 -1.02 5.33 11.76
N LEU A 162 0.05 6.00 11.31
CA LEU A 162 1.31 5.37 10.98
C LEU A 162 1.93 4.63 12.18
N ARG A 163 1.88 5.22 13.38
CA ARG A 163 2.33 4.54 14.63
C ARG A 163 1.51 3.30 14.93
N LYS A 164 0.18 3.37 14.80
CA LYS A 164 -0.70 2.20 15.05
C LYS A 164 -0.43 1.08 14.04
N LYS A 165 -0.15 1.43 12.78
CA LYS A 165 0.17 0.46 11.73
C LYS A 165 1.60 -0.09 11.84
N SER A 166 2.58 0.69 12.27
CA SER A 166 3.96 0.21 12.44
C SER A 166 4.05 -0.91 13.47
N ASP A 167 3.21 -0.90 14.51
CA ASP A 167 3.15 -1.99 15.49
C ASP A 167 2.77 -3.34 14.85
N GLN A 168 2.03 -3.34 13.75
CA GLN A 168 1.63 -4.57 13.04
C GLN A 168 2.81 -5.26 12.38
N ILE A 169 3.85 -4.51 11.99
CA ILE A 169 5.08 -5.06 11.40
C ILE A 169 5.71 -6.05 12.35
N LYS A 170 5.78 -5.73 13.65
CA LYS A 170 6.31 -6.62 14.69
C LYS A 170 5.57 -7.96 14.73
N TRP A 171 4.24 -7.90 14.72
CA TRP A 171 3.41 -9.11 14.76
C TRP A 171 3.51 -9.93 13.48
N ASN A 172 3.63 -9.28 12.33
CA ASN A 172 3.85 -9.95 11.05
C ASN A 172 5.23 -10.61 10.99
N LEU A 173 6.27 -9.96 11.51
CA LEU A 173 7.60 -10.54 11.63
C LEU A 173 7.58 -11.82 12.49
N GLN A 174 6.97 -11.75 13.68
CA GLN A 174 6.86 -12.90 14.58
C GLN A 174 6.17 -14.09 13.88
N LYS A 175 5.07 -13.86 13.16
CA LYS A 175 4.37 -14.93 12.43
C LYS A 175 5.26 -15.62 11.39
N ILE A 176 6.10 -14.87 10.69
CA ILE A 176 7.02 -15.45 9.70
C ILE A 176 8.14 -16.20 10.42
N GLU A 177 8.62 -15.70 11.55
CA GLU A 177 9.62 -16.39 12.38
C GLU A 177 9.12 -17.73 12.91
N ASP A 178 7.89 -17.76 13.42
CA ASP A 178 7.24 -18.99 13.89
C ASP A 178 7.10 -20.00 12.74
N LEU A 179 6.64 -19.56 11.56
CA LEU A 179 6.55 -20.38 10.35
C LEU A 179 7.91 -20.97 9.96
N VAL A 180 8.95 -20.15 9.91
CA VAL A 180 10.31 -20.58 9.53
C VAL A 180 10.89 -21.55 10.57
N CYS A 181 10.62 -21.31 11.86
CA CYS A 181 11.05 -22.19 12.94
C CYS A 181 10.40 -23.58 12.78
N ASP A 182 9.09 -23.63 12.60
CA ASP A 182 8.33 -24.86 12.41
C ASP A 182 8.84 -25.69 11.23
N VAL A 183 9.16 -25.03 10.11
CA VAL A 183 9.77 -25.67 8.93
C VAL A 183 11.12 -26.29 9.28
N LYS A 184 12.00 -25.55 9.96
CA LYS A 184 13.34 -26.03 10.33
C LYS A 184 13.31 -27.17 11.35
N VAL A 185 12.35 -27.15 12.28
CA VAL A 185 12.18 -28.21 13.28
C VAL A 185 11.61 -29.47 12.63
N LYS A 186 10.58 -29.35 11.78
CA LYS A 186 9.96 -30.49 11.09
C LYS A 186 10.81 -31.09 9.97
N GLY A 187 11.66 -30.29 9.31
CA GLY A 187 12.62 -30.77 8.32
C GLY A 187 13.86 -31.47 8.89
N ARG A 188 13.97 -31.58 10.23
CA ARG A 188 15.00 -32.36 10.94
C ARG A 188 14.52 -33.75 11.38
N ALA A 189 13.36 -34.20 10.89
CA ALA A 189 12.83 -35.54 11.12
C ALA A 189 13.06 -36.46 9.92
#